data_AF-A0A7V9KBY9-F1
#
_entry.id   AF-A0A7V9KBY9-F1
#
_cell.length_a   1.000
_cell.length_b   1.000
_cell.length_c   1.000
_cell.angle_alpha   90.00
_cell.angle_beta   90.00
_cell.angle_gamma   90.00
#
_symmetry.space_group_name_H-M   'P 1'
#
loop_
_entity.id
_entity.type
_entity.pdbx_description
1 polymer ?
#
loop_
_entity_poly.entity_id
_entity_poly.type
_entity_poly.pdbx_seq_one_letter_code
_entity_poly.pdbx_strand_id
1 'polypeptide(L)'
;MQTAMLAADVGHTELICGWCEQQPNRPCPACNVRRRRAVRLVEGHGLSVIDAANQMGLAVGRVERLLEEENDRRMVVQFRQDHVENAALRRRFLERRICDPELTAAELARRVGTSPIQVERWLGLRPTAAKVDRRGHRYPARVLESISVENAGRLARALGYAPCELDGC
;
A
#
# COMPACT_ATOMS: atom_id res chain seq x y z
N MET A 1 21.96 -17.10 59.42
CA MET A 1 21.28 -18.14 58.61
C MET A 1 19.89 -17.64 58.24
N GLN A 2 19.74 -17.09 57.04
CA GLN A 2 18.62 -17.40 56.15
C GLN A 2 18.97 -16.91 54.75
N THR A 3 18.69 -17.78 53.80
CA THR A 3 19.24 -17.88 52.46
C THR A 3 18.46 -17.01 51.47
N ALA A 4 19.19 -16.58 50.44
CA ALA A 4 18.80 -16.02 49.15
C ALA A 4 17.42 -16.39 48.57
N MET A 5 16.91 -15.51 47.69
CA MET A 5 16.66 -15.75 46.25
C MET A 5 15.73 -14.62 45.73
N LEU A 6 16.24 -13.64 44.99
CA LEU A 6 16.26 -13.63 43.52
C LEU A 6 14.96 -14.19 42.90
N ALA A 7 13.92 -13.36 42.84
CA ALA A 7 12.92 -13.45 41.79
C ALA A 7 13.36 -12.52 40.65
N ALA A 8 14.26 -13.04 39.82
CA ALA A 8 14.43 -12.52 38.46
C ALA A 8 13.11 -12.79 37.74
N ASP A 9 12.33 -11.73 37.56
CA ASP A 9 11.04 -11.82 36.88
C ASP A 9 11.26 -12.31 35.45
N VAL A 10 10.61 -13.41 35.17
CA VAL A 10 10.86 -14.31 34.06
C VAL A 10 10.46 -13.62 32.76
N GLY A 11 11.37 -13.67 31.78
CA GLY A 11 11.18 -13.08 30.46
C GLY A 11 9.78 -13.34 29.92
N HIS A 12 9.04 -12.27 29.69
CA HIS A 12 7.67 -12.32 29.19
C HIS A 12 7.63 -13.18 27.92
N THR A 13 7.07 -14.37 28.11
CA THR A 13 6.82 -15.40 27.10
C THR A 13 5.51 -15.06 26.38
N GLU A 14 5.31 -13.78 26.05
CA GLU A 14 4.14 -13.37 25.30
C GLU A 14 4.41 -13.57 23.80
N LEU A 15 3.90 -14.68 23.27
CA LEU A 15 3.88 -14.99 21.83
C LEU A 15 3.09 -13.94 21.02
N ILE A 16 2.26 -13.13 21.69
CA ILE A 16 1.37 -12.14 21.10
C ILE A 16 1.56 -10.81 21.84
N CYS A 17 1.67 -9.71 21.09
CA CYS A 17 1.74 -8.37 21.68
C CYS A 17 0.36 -7.94 22.18
N GLY A 18 0.24 -7.49 23.43
CA GLY A 18 -1.04 -7.03 24.00
C GLY A 18 -1.76 -5.94 23.19
N TRP A 19 -1.04 -5.06 22.48
CA TRP A 19 -1.68 -4.10 21.58
C TRP A 19 -2.32 -4.78 20.37
N CYS A 20 -1.65 -5.78 19.79
CA CYS A 20 -2.19 -6.53 18.65
C CYS A 20 -3.40 -7.37 19.06
N GLU A 21 -3.43 -7.85 20.29
CA GLU A 21 -4.58 -8.57 20.85
C GLU A 21 -5.79 -7.64 21.01
N GLN A 22 -5.58 -6.44 21.54
CA GLN A 22 -6.66 -5.46 21.73
C GLN A 22 -7.14 -4.83 20.41
N GLN A 23 -6.28 -4.76 19.38
CA GLN A 23 -6.54 -4.07 18.12
C GLN A 23 -6.06 -4.90 16.91
N PRO A 24 -6.68 -6.08 16.65
CA PRO A 24 -6.18 -7.02 15.63
C PRO A 24 -6.22 -6.45 14.20
N ASN A 25 -7.15 -5.54 13.91
CA ASN A 25 -7.34 -4.95 12.58
C ASN A 25 -6.59 -3.63 12.39
N ARG A 26 -5.70 -3.23 13.31
CA ARG A 26 -4.92 -1.99 13.20
C ARG A 26 -3.41 -2.29 13.11
N PRO A 27 -2.62 -1.43 12.46
CA PRO A 27 -1.17 -1.61 12.40
C PRO A 27 -0.51 -1.26 13.74
N CYS A 28 0.22 -2.21 14.33
CA CYS A 28 0.93 -2.01 15.59
C CYS A 28 2.27 -1.29 15.40
N PRO A 29 2.48 -0.08 15.96
CA PRO A 29 3.74 0.64 15.82
C PRO A 29 4.92 -0.13 16.42
N ALA A 30 4.74 -0.75 17.60
CA ALA A 30 5.77 -1.53 18.28
C ALA A 30 6.17 -2.77 17.48
N CYS A 31 5.21 -3.56 16.98
CA CYS A 31 5.53 -4.72 16.15
C CYS A 31 6.16 -4.31 14.81
N ASN A 32 5.75 -3.19 14.22
CA ASN A 32 6.39 -2.65 13.02
C ASN A 32 7.87 -2.24 13.25
N VAL A 33 8.21 -1.71 14.43
CA VAL A 33 9.60 -1.41 14.79
C VAL A 33 10.38 -2.70 15.04
N ARG A 34 9.82 -3.63 15.81
CA ARG A 34 10.45 -4.94 16.11
C ARG A 34 10.71 -5.74 14.85
N ARG A 35 9.76 -5.79 13.91
CA ARG A 35 9.91 -6.43 12.60
C ARG A 35 11.07 -5.85 11.80
N ARG A 36 11.10 -4.52 11.63
CA ARG A 36 12.20 -3.83 10.93
C ARG A 36 13.57 -4.09 11.59
N ARG A 37 13.61 -4.20 12.92
CA ARG A 37 14.82 -4.55 13.66
C ARG A 37 15.23 -6.01 13.42
N ALA A 38 14.32 -6.96 13.52
CA ALA A 38 14.58 -8.39 13.27
C ALA A 38 15.18 -8.60 11.87
N VAL A 39 14.56 -8.01 10.85
CA VAL A 39 15.03 -8.02 9.45
C VAL A 39 16.44 -7.45 9.35
N ARG A 40 16.72 -6.30 9.98
CA ARG A 40 18.04 -5.69 9.95
C ARG A 40 19.10 -6.59 10.58
N LEU A 41 18.79 -7.26 11.68
CA LEU A 41 19.73 -8.15 12.36
C LEU A 41 20.03 -9.41 11.53
N VAL A 42 19.00 -10.05 10.99
CA VAL A 42 19.15 -11.32 10.25
C VAL A 42 19.64 -11.07 8.83
N GLU A 43 18.94 -10.26 8.03
CA GLU A 43 19.28 -10.04 6.63
C GLU A 43 20.37 -8.98 6.45
N GLY A 44 20.36 -7.93 7.28
CA GLY A 44 21.29 -6.81 7.17
C GLY A 44 22.65 -7.07 7.80
N HIS A 45 22.69 -7.77 8.95
CA HIS A 45 23.93 -8.06 9.69
C HIS A 45 24.33 -9.55 9.64
N GLY A 46 23.53 -10.42 9.00
CA GLY A 46 23.84 -11.85 8.85
C GLY A 46 23.75 -12.67 10.14
N LEU A 47 23.05 -12.19 11.17
CA LEU A 47 22.90 -12.93 12.43
C LEU A 47 21.96 -14.13 12.26
N SER A 48 22.22 -15.19 13.04
CA SER A 48 21.25 -16.27 13.19
C SER A 48 19.98 -15.76 13.87
N VAL A 49 18.85 -16.45 13.67
CA VAL A 49 17.58 -16.10 14.34
C VAL A 49 17.72 -16.18 15.87
N ILE A 50 18.52 -17.12 16.36
CA ILE A 50 18.80 -17.30 17.80
C ILE A 50 19.56 -16.08 18.34
N ASP A 51 20.61 -15.63 17.65
CA ASP A 51 21.40 -14.47 18.07
C ASP A 51 20.58 -13.18 18.00
N ALA A 52 19.76 -13.04 16.95
CA ALA A 52 18.83 -11.93 16.83
C ALA A 52 17.80 -11.92 17.97
N ALA A 53 17.26 -13.08 18.36
CA ALA A 53 16.33 -13.23 19.48
C ALA A 53 16.98 -12.83 20.81
N ASN A 54 18.19 -13.31 21.08
CA ASN A 54 18.97 -12.93 22.25
C ASN A 54 19.22 -11.42 22.28
N GLN A 55 19.62 -10.81 21.16
CA GLN A 55 19.89 -9.38 21.07
C GLN A 55 18.62 -8.51 21.18
N MET A 56 17.47 -9.04 20.77
CA MET A 56 16.18 -8.35 20.85
C MET A 56 15.49 -8.55 22.20
N GLY A 57 15.94 -9.50 23.03
CA GLY A 57 15.27 -9.90 24.26
C GLY A 57 13.88 -10.50 23.99
N LEU A 58 13.75 -11.30 22.92
CA LEU A 58 12.50 -11.94 22.52
C LEU A 58 12.69 -13.46 22.43
N ALA A 59 11.60 -14.21 22.54
CA ALA A 59 11.59 -15.63 22.21
C ALA A 59 11.92 -15.84 20.72
N VAL A 60 12.65 -16.91 20.40
CA VAL A 60 13.02 -17.28 19.01
C VAL A 60 11.78 -17.31 18.11
N GLY A 61 10.73 -18.01 18.52
CA GLY A 61 9.47 -18.08 17.77
C GLY A 61 8.79 -16.74 17.53
N ARG A 62 9.03 -15.73 18.39
CA ARG A 62 8.53 -14.37 18.13
C ARG A 62 9.33 -13.67 17.04
N VAL A 63 10.64 -13.89 16.98
CA VAL A 63 11.49 -13.35 15.90
C VAL A 63 11.16 -14.03 14.58
N GLU A 64 10.99 -15.36 14.56
CA GLU A 64 10.53 -16.11 13.39
C GLU A 64 9.24 -15.52 12.84
N ARG A 65 8.22 -15.35 13.69
CA ARG A 65 6.95 -14.76 13.27
C ARG A 65 7.08 -13.32 12.74
N LEU A 66 7.97 -12.51 13.30
CA LEU A 66 8.23 -11.16 12.78
C LEU A 66 8.86 -11.21 11.38
N LEU A 67 9.75 -12.17 11.12
CA LEU A 67 10.37 -12.34 9.80
C LEU A 67 9.35 -12.86 8.77
N GLU A 68 8.49 -13.81 9.16
CA GLU A 68 7.35 -14.27 8.34
C GLU A 68 6.42 -13.11 7.99
N GLU A 69 6.01 -12.30 8.98
CA GLU A 69 5.18 -11.11 8.77
C GLU A 69 5.83 -10.12 7.77
N GLU A 70 7.17 -10.02 7.74
CA GLU A 70 7.86 -9.16 6.76
C GLU A 70 7.88 -9.80 5.38
N ASN A 71 8.11 -11.11 5.31
CA ASN A 71 8.09 -11.85 4.05
C ASN A 71 6.70 -11.75 3.40
N ASP A 72 5.64 -11.99 4.16
CA ASP A 72 4.26 -11.82 3.71
C ASP A 72 4.01 -10.40 3.21
N ARG A 73 4.48 -9.39 3.96
CA ARG A 73 4.36 -7.98 3.55
C ARG A 73 5.08 -7.71 2.22
N ARG A 74 6.29 -8.24 2.03
CA ARG A 74 7.08 -8.08 0.79
C ARG A 74 6.41 -8.79 -0.38
N MET A 75 5.92 -10.00 -0.15
CA MET A 75 5.18 -10.79 -1.13
C MET A 75 3.92 -10.05 -1.58
N VAL A 76 3.10 -9.54 -0.65
CA VAL A 76 1.91 -8.73 -1.00
C VAL A 76 2.30 -7.47 -1.78
N VAL A 77 3.38 -6.78 -1.38
CA VAL A 77 3.87 -5.60 -2.11
C VAL A 77 4.31 -5.94 -3.52
N GLN A 78 4.88 -7.12 -3.76
CA GLN A 78 5.28 -7.57 -5.09
C GLN A 78 4.09 -7.73 -6.05
N PHE A 79 2.94 -8.15 -5.53
CA PHE A 79 1.70 -8.29 -6.32
C PHE A 79 0.84 -7.03 -6.31
N ARG A 80 1.23 -6.00 -5.54
CA ARG A 80 0.46 -4.76 -5.46
C ARG A 80 0.68 -3.93 -6.71
N GLN A 81 -0.34 -3.87 -7.55
CA GLN A 81 -0.39 -2.92 -8.65
C GLN A 81 -0.86 -1.56 -8.10
N ASP A 82 0.02 -0.56 -8.11
CA ASP A 82 -0.37 0.80 -7.68
C ASP A 82 -0.97 1.62 -8.84
N HIS A 83 -0.66 1.25 -10.08
CA HIS A 83 -1.10 1.95 -11.29
C HIS A 83 -1.57 0.98 -12.36
N VAL A 84 -2.60 1.36 -13.09
CA VAL A 84 -3.15 0.63 -14.24
C VAL A 84 -3.05 1.50 -15.48
N GLU A 85 -2.90 0.87 -16.63
CA GLU A 85 -2.97 1.58 -17.91
C GLU A 85 -4.36 2.19 -18.10
N ASN A 86 -4.41 3.44 -18.53
CA ASN A 86 -5.69 4.13 -18.71
C ASN A 86 -6.35 3.86 -20.08
N ALA A 87 -5.68 3.11 -20.96
CA ALA A 87 -6.17 2.84 -22.31
C ALA A 87 -7.48 2.04 -22.30
N ALA A 88 -7.61 1.04 -21.42
CA ALA A 88 -8.83 0.26 -21.26
C ALA A 88 -10.00 1.14 -20.78
N LEU A 89 -9.77 1.96 -19.76
CA LEU A 89 -10.75 2.93 -19.26
C LEU A 89 -11.18 3.95 -20.31
N ARG A 90 -10.22 4.51 -21.06
CA ARG A 90 -10.51 5.44 -22.17
C ARG A 90 -11.38 4.78 -23.22
N ARG A 91 -11.08 3.52 -23.58
CA ARG A 91 -11.87 2.76 -24.55
C ARG A 91 -13.30 2.57 -24.08
N ARG A 92 -13.51 2.11 -22.84
CA ARG A 92 -14.84 1.95 -22.24
C ARG A 92 -15.63 3.25 -22.18
N PHE A 93 -14.98 4.36 -21.84
CA PHE A 93 -15.61 5.67 -21.88
C PHE A 93 -16.09 6.03 -23.29
N LEU A 94 -15.24 5.86 -24.31
CA LEU A 94 -15.60 6.16 -25.69
C LEU A 94 -16.72 5.25 -26.21
N GLU A 95 -16.66 3.95 -25.92
CA GLU A 95 -17.71 2.96 -26.25
C GLU A 95 -19.05 3.35 -25.60
N ARG A 96 -19.05 3.66 -24.31
CA ARG A 96 -20.26 4.01 -23.58
C ARG A 96 -20.87 5.32 -24.08
N ARG A 97 -20.03 6.29 -24.46
CA ARG A 97 -20.47 7.58 -25.00
C ARG A 97 -21.17 7.46 -26.36
N ILE A 98 -20.90 6.40 -27.14
CA ILE A 98 -21.66 6.12 -28.37
C ILE A 98 -23.12 5.81 -28.03
N CYS A 99 -23.36 5.04 -26.97
CA CYS A 99 -24.70 4.66 -26.53
C CYS A 99 -25.37 5.71 -25.63
N ASP A 100 -24.60 6.56 -24.97
CA ASP A 100 -25.05 7.62 -24.06
C ASP A 100 -24.28 8.92 -24.34
N PRO A 101 -24.74 9.77 -25.27
CA PRO A 101 -24.07 11.01 -25.61
C PRO A 101 -23.95 12.02 -24.45
N GLU A 102 -24.82 11.92 -23.45
CA GLU A 102 -24.78 12.77 -22.24
C GLU A 102 -23.63 12.40 -21.30
N LEU A 103 -23.04 11.22 -21.48
CA LEU A 103 -21.84 10.77 -20.76
C LEU A 103 -20.59 11.53 -21.24
N THR A 104 -20.44 12.75 -20.75
CA THR A 104 -19.30 13.63 -21.00
C THR A 104 -18.22 13.50 -19.91
N ALA A 105 -17.04 14.11 -20.14
CA ALA A 105 -16.02 14.21 -19.09
C ALA A 105 -16.51 15.03 -17.88
N ALA A 106 -17.38 16.02 -18.12
CA ALA A 106 -18.02 16.79 -17.05
C ALA A 106 -18.99 15.93 -16.24
N GLU A 107 -19.74 15.06 -16.91
CA GLU A 107 -20.64 14.12 -16.26
C GLU A 107 -19.88 13.11 -15.38
N LEU A 108 -18.81 12.53 -15.91
CA LEU A 108 -17.93 11.66 -15.13
C LEU A 108 -17.31 12.39 -13.94
N ALA A 109 -16.86 13.63 -14.13
CA ALA A 109 -16.28 14.42 -13.07
C ALA A 109 -17.27 14.67 -11.93
N ARG A 110 -18.54 14.94 -12.27
CA ARG A 110 -19.64 15.06 -11.30
C ARG A 110 -19.84 13.77 -10.51
N ARG A 111 -19.91 12.61 -11.17
CA ARG A 111 -20.07 11.30 -10.51
C ARG A 111 -18.92 10.94 -9.58
N VAL A 112 -17.69 11.27 -10.00
CA VAL A 112 -16.48 10.96 -9.23
C VAL A 112 -16.23 11.99 -8.11
N GLY A 113 -16.75 13.22 -8.23
CA GLY A 113 -16.44 14.32 -7.31
C GLY A 113 -15.07 14.94 -7.59
N THR A 114 -14.78 15.27 -8.85
CA THR A 114 -13.53 15.91 -9.30
C THR A 114 -13.81 16.95 -10.38
N SER A 115 -12.77 17.51 -11.01
CA SER A 115 -12.91 18.43 -12.15
C SER A 115 -12.92 17.70 -13.51
N PRO A 116 -13.62 18.23 -14.54
CA PRO A 116 -13.61 17.65 -15.89
C PRO A 116 -12.19 17.52 -16.47
N ILE A 117 -11.36 18.54 -16.25
CA ILE A 117 -9.95 18.54 -16.68
C ILE A 117 -9.17 17.38 -16.07
N GLN A 118 -9.46 17.03 -14.81
CA GLN A 118 -8.79 15.93 -14.14
C GLN A 118 -9.21 14.58 -14.70
N VAL A 119 -10.49 14.41 -15.05
CA VAL A 119 -10.98 13.21 -15.75
C VAL A 119 -10.31 13.07 -17.11
N GLU A 120 -10.24 14.14 -17.92
CA GLU A 120 -9.56 14.13 -19.21
C GLU A 120 -8.09 13.72 -19.08
N ARG A 121 -7.39 14.25 -18.06
CA ARG A 121 -6.00 13.86 -17.77
C ARG A 121 -5.88 12.40 -17.38
N TRP A 122 -6.77 11.90 -16.53
CA TRP A 122 -6.75 10.49 -16.11
C TRP A 122 -7.03 9.53 -17.26
N LEU A 123 -7.91 9.90 -18.20
CA LEU A 123 -8.18 9.13 -19.41
C LEU A 123 -7.10 9.30 -20.50
N GLY A 124 -6.07 10.12 -20.27
CA GLY A 124 -5.02 10.39 -21.25
C GLY A 124 -5.51 11.19 -22.45
N LEU A 125 -6.63 11.91 -22.32
CA LEU A 125 -7.20 12.79 -23.36
C LEU A 125 -6.58 14.19 -23.33
N ARG A 126 -5.94 14.55 -22.22
CA ARG A 126 -5.32 15.86 -22.03
C ARG A 126 -3.97 15.75 -21.31
N PRO A 127 -2.95 16.53 -21.71
CA PRO A 127 -1.71 16.63 -20.94
C PRO A 127 -1.93 17.16 -19.53
N THR A 128 -1.09 16.68 -18.61
CA THR A 128 -0.90 17.28 -17.29
C THR A 128 -0.33 18.70 -17.42
N ALA A 129 -0.54 19.54 -16.41
CA ALA A 129 0.11 20.85 -16.38
C ALA A 129 1.61 20.68 -16.10
N ALA A 130 2.43 21.48 -16.78
CA ALA A 130 3.82 21.63 -16.38
C ALA A 130 3.87 22.15 -14.94
N LYS A 131 4.75 21.59 -14.11
CA LYS A 131 4.90 21.98 -12.71
C LYS A 131 6.36 22.17 -12.36
N VAL A 132 6.61 23.11 -11.46
CA VAL A 132 7.93 23.33 -10.87
C VAL A 132 7.84 22.94 -9.40
N ASP A 133 8.76 22.09 -8.93
CA ASP A 133 8.79 21.77 -7.50
C ASP A 133 9.38 22.94 -6.68
N ARG A 134 9.32 22.82 -5.35
CA ARG A 134 9.90 23.83 -4.44
C ARG A 134 11.42 23.98 -4.56
N ARG A 135 12.09 23.05 -5.24
CA ARG A 135 13.54 23.01 -5.47
C ARG A 135 13.92 23.51 -6.87
N GLY A 136 12.96 23.97 -7.67
CA GLY A 136 13.18 24.49 -9.03
C GLY A 136 13.19 23.44 -10.14
N HIS A 137 12.98 22.15 -9.85
CA HIS A 137 12.89 21.12 -10.89
C HIS A 137 11.62 21.29 -11.70
N ARG A 138 11.78 21.40 -13.01
CA ARG A 138 10.68 21.51 -13.97
C ARG A 138 10.27 20.13 -14.44
N TYR A 139 8.98 19.84 -14.30
CA TYR A 139 8.34 18.67 -14.85
C TYR A 139 7.48 19.12 -16.04
N PRO A 140 7.80 18.71 -17.27
CA PRO A 140 7.04 19.11 -18.44
C PRO A 140 5.63 18.53 -18.39
N ALA A 141 4.72 19.18 -19.13
CA ALA A 141 3.41 18.61 -19.41
C ALA A 141 3.58 17.26 -20.12
N ARG A 142 2.84 16.25 -19.67
CA ARG A 142 2.80 14.93 -20.32
C ARG A 142 1.40 14.36 -20.31
N VAL A 143 1.07 13.57 -21.34
CA VAL A 143 -0.11 12.71 -21.33
C VAL A 143 0.17 11.55 -20.37
N LEU A 144 -0.82 11.20 -19.55
CA LEU A 144 -0.71 10.03 -18.68
C LEU A 144 -1.06 8.79 -19.50
N GLU A 145 -0.25 7.75 -19.39
CA GLU A 145 -0.52 6.42 -19.94
C GLU A 145 -1.09 5.48 -18.87
N SER A 146 -0.83 5.79 -17.60
CA SER A 146 -1.34 5.07 -16.44
C SER A 146 -1.83 6.02 -15.35
N ILE A 147 -2.73 5.50 -14.51
CA ILE A 147 -3.29 6.20 -13.35
C ILE A 147 -3.32 5.25 -12.14
N SER A 148 -3.45 5.80 -10.94
CA SER A 148 -3.55 4.96 -9.75
C SER A 148 -4.77 4.04 -9.78
N VAL A 149 -4.65 2.83 -9.22
CA VAL A 149 -5.77 1.88 -9.07
C VAL A 149 -6.99 2.52 -8.41
N GLU A 150 -6.77 3.39 -7.42
CA GLU A 150 -7.85 4.11 -6.75
C GLU A 150 -8.66 4.98 -7.73
N ASN A 151 -7.98 5.78 -8.56
CA ASN A 151 -8.64 6.65 -9.53
C ASN A 151 -9.28 5.84 -10.65
N ALA A 152 -8.63 4.76 -11.09
CA ALA A 152 -9.17 3.82 -12.06
C ALA A 152 -10.48 3.19 -11.56
N GLY A 153 -10.50 2.67 -10.33
CA GLY A 153 -11.70 2.10 -9.73
C GLY A 153 -12.84 3.11 -9.56
N ARG A 154 -12.52 4.38 -9.25
CA ARG A 154 -13.53 5.46 -9.21
C ARG A 154 -14.13 5.73 -10.59
N LEU A 155 -13.30 5.81 -11.63
CA LEU A 155 -13.78 6.01 -13.01
C LEU A 155 -14.59 4.82 -13.50
N ALA A 156 -14.14 3.59 -13.23
CA ALA A 156 -14.83 2.35 -13.57
C ALA A 156 -16.28 2.36 -13.04
N ARG A 157 -16.43 2.61 -11.73
CA ARG A 157 -17.74 2.67 -11.07
C ARG A 157 -18.60 3.80 -11.61
N ALA A 158 -18.03 4.96 -11.89
CA ALA A 158 -18.76 6.09 -12.48
C ALA A 158 -19.24 5.83 -13.92
N LEU A 159 -18.52 4.98 -14.66
CA LEU A 159 -18.91 4.47 -15.98
C LEU A 159 -19.97 3.35 -15.90
N GLY A 160 -20.18 2.77 -14.71
CA GLY A 160 -21.13 1.67 -14.49
C GLY A 160 -20.50 0.28 -14.55
N TYR A 161 -19.17 0.16 -14.46
CA TYR A 161 -18.45 -1.11 -14.43
C TYR A 161 -17.97 -1.46 -13.01
N ALA A 162 -17.87 -2.75 -12.71
CA ALA A 162 -17.07 -3.22 -11.59
C ALA A 162 -15.58 -3.06 -11.93
N PRO A 163 -14.70 -2.70 -10.96
CA PRO A 163 -13.27 -2.52 -11.25
C PRO A 163 -12.59 -3.73 -11.91
N CYS A 164 -13.04 -4.95 -11.61
CA CYS A 164 -12.52 -6.18 -12.21
C CYS A 164 -12.96 -6.43 -13.67
N GLU A 165 -13.89 -5.62 -14.22
CA GLU A 165 -14.32 -5.71 -15.62
C GLU A 165 -13.42 -4.90 -16.57
N LEU A 166 -12.35 -4.30 -16.03
CA LEU A 166 -11.34 -3.59 -16.78
C LEU A 166 -10.08 -4.43 -16.87
N ASP A 167 -9.60 -4.67 -18.09
CA ASP A 167 -8.33 -5.37 -18.31
C ASP A 167 -7.20 -4.66 -17.56
N GLY A 168 -6.49 -5.39 -16.71
CA GLY A 168 -5.35 -4.88 -15.95
C GLY A 168 -5.69 -4.12 -14.66
N CYS A 169 -6.91 -4.26 -14.12
CA CYS A 169 -7.31 -3.81 -12.78
C CYS A 169 -7.41 -4.96 -11.77
#